data_AF-A0A9P5H8T8-F1
#
_entry.id   AF-A0A9P5H8T8-F1
#
_cell.length_a   1.000
_cell.length_b   1.000
_cell.length_c   1.000
_cell.angle_alpha   90.00
_cell.angle_beta   90.00
_cell.angle_gamma   90.00
#
_symmetry.space_group_name_H-M   'P 1'
#
loop_
_entity.id
_entity.type
_entity.pdbx_description
1 polymer ?
#
loop_
_entity_poly.entity_id
_entity_poly.type
_entity_poly.pdbx_seq_one_letter_code
_entity_poly.pdbx_strand_id
1 'polypeptide(L)'
;MTTQRSSARPRHPRDVLDEAIENDSITQLTEALDLAKSNPIRNTPYDKFLASALSSCVQDGRIDLVGHLLEQESASMTFLSPPIVWTKFSIPLLELLIAHGWDINRSAESGARTRRQRIIDLACGDETFVRWLVDHGAQVDGGEDEYEVYPEPAPLLETCAVRGSVSTFLFLQARGARLGKRTLHRAAEEAAAARADPSITYDSASVESDPNGAEAALVKRRQGRSEMLRFLVENLKLDINAMDTEVQRPFHWGTPLCYVATKPNGEAVGKWLLEKGADPSIKNTEGADAEYVAKDHDCDKIVALLKDWKTAHGLDGGK
;
A
#
# COMPACT_ATOMS: atom_id res chain seq x y z
N MET A 1 23.87 36.47 50.69
CA MET A 1 24.06 35.11 50.15
C MET A 1 22.71 34.64 49.61
N THR A 2 22.46 34.94 48.34
CA THR A 2 21.21 34.58 47.65
C THR A 2 21.57 33.44 46.72
N THR A 3 21.21 32.22 47.11
CA THR A 3 21.37 31.02 46.28
C THR A 3 20.46 31.14 45.06
N GLN A 4 21.05 31.43 43.90
CA GLN A 4 20.40 31.23 42.61
C GLN A 4 20.11 29.73 42.46
N ARG A 5 18.86 29.33 42.72
CA ARG A 5 18.33 28.06 42.20
C ARG A 5 18.26 28.21 40.68
N SER A 6 19.24 27.66 39.98
CA SER A 6 19.09 27.27 38.58
C SER A 6 17.96 26.24 38.53
N SER A 7 16.72 26.68 38.29
CA SER A 7 15.61 25.77 38.04
C SER A 7 15.63 25.39 36.56
N ALA A 8 16.60 24.56 36.17
CA ALA A 8 16.45 23.80 34.94
C ALA A 8 15.13 23.02 35.06
N ARG A 9 14.24 23.16 34.08
CA ARG A 9 13.00 22.37 34.05
C ARG A 9 13.40 20.89 34.11
N PRO A 10 12.76 20.06 34.97
CA PRO A 10 13.02 18.64 34.96
C PRO A 10 12.78 18.09 33.55
N ARG A 11 13.72 17.31 33.02
CA ARG A 11 13.63 16.75 31.67
C ARG A 11 12.39 15.87 31.58
N HIS A 12 11.64 16.01 30.49
CA HIS A 12 10.43 15.22 30.31
C HIS A 12 10.81 13.80 29.84
N PRO A 13 10.18 12.71 30.34
CA PRO A 13 10.55 11.34 29.97
C PRO A 13 10.51 11.06 28.46
N ARG A 14 9.58 11.72 27.73
CA ARG A 14 9.53 11.63 26.25
C ARG A 14 10.79 12.20 25.60
N ASP A 15 11.30 13.33 26.06
CA ASP A 15 12.46 13.98 25.45
C ASP A 15 13.71 13.09 25.58
N VAL A 16 13.87 12.44 26.75
CA VAL A 16 14.99 11.52 26.99
C VAL A 16 14.83 10.22 26.19
N LEU A 17 13.59 9.74 26.01
CA LEU A 17 13.30 8.61 25.12
C LEU A 17 13.65 8.92 23.67
N ASP A 18 13.28 10.11 23.17
CA ASP A 18 13.58 10.52 21.80
C ASP A 18 15.11 10.57 21.59
N GLU A 19 15.87 11.11 22.56
CA GLU A 19 17.35 11.05 22.54
C GLU A 19 17.90 9.63 22.59
N ALA A 20 17.27 8.73 23.35
CA ALA A 20 17.68 7.33 23.41
C ALA A 20 17.50 6.65 22.05
N ILE A 21 16.42 6.95 21.33
CA ILE A 21 16.12 6.43 19.98
C ILE A 21 17.06 7.05 18.95
N GLU A 22 17.37 8.34 19.04
CA GLU A 22 18.32 9.01 18.14
C GLU A 22 19.72 8.42 18.28
N ASN A 23 20.18 8.20 19.52
CA ASN A 23 21.52 7.72 19.84
C ASN A 23 21.64 6.19 19.93
N ASP A 24 20.52 5.46 19.79
CA ASP A 24 20.44 4.00 19.97
C ASP A 24 21.04 3.51 21.30
N SER A 25 20.64 4.18 22.40
CA SER A 25 21.30 4.05 23.71
C SER A 25 20.39 3.43 24.77
N ILE A 26 20.72 2.20 25.18
CA ILE A 26 20.01 1.49 26.27
C ILE A 26 20.11 2.26 27.58
N THR A 27 21.24 2.93 27.85
CA THR A 27 21.43 3.72 29.07
C THR A 27 20.45 4.89 29.13
N GLN A 28 20.29 5.63 28.03
CA GLN A 28 19.33 6.74 27.95
C GLN A 28 17.89 6.24 27.96
N LEU A 29 17.63 5.07 27.37
CA LEU A 29 16.33 4.42 27.46
C LEU A 29 15.98 4.12 28.92
N THR A 30 16.89 3.51 29.67
CA THR A 30 16.69 3.19 31.09
C THR A 30 16.43 4.46 31.91
N GLU A 31 17.19 5.53 31.65
CA GLU A 31 16.96 6.85 32.27
C GLU A 31 15.55 7.37 31.98
N ALA A 32 15.09 7.29 30.73
CA ALA A 32 13.75 7.71 30.34
C ALA A 32 12.65 6.89 31.06
N LEU A 33 12.85 5.58 31.21
CA LEU A 33 11.92 4.69 31.92
C LEU A 33 11.86 5.02 33.42
N ASP A 34 13.01 5.24 34.06
CA ASP A 34 13.08 5.61 35.48
C ASP A 34 12.47 6.99 35.75
N LEU A 35 12.68 7.95 34.84
CA LEU A 35 12.01 9.25 34.89
C LEU A 35 10.50 9.11 34.74
N ALA A 36 10.01 8.23 33.87
CA ALA A 36 8.57 7.98 33.73
C ALA A 36 7.95 7.28 34.95
N LYS A 37 8.70 6.39 35.63
CA LYS A 37 8.29 5.76 36.90
C LYS A 37 8.22 6.78 38.04
N SER A 38 9.22 7.65 38.14
CA SER A 38 9.37 8.62 39.23
C SER A 38 8.54 9.90 39.05
N ASN A 39 8.27 10.30 37.81
CA ASN A 39 7.48 11.47 37.48
C ASN A 39 6.41 11.11 36.42
N PRO A 40 5.28 10.51 36.85
CA PRO A 40 4.25 10.05 35.94
C PRO A 40 3.72 11.19 35.05
N ILE A 41 3.71 10.95 33.75
CA ILE A 41 3.12 11.88 32.79
C ILE A 41 1.64 12.04 33.14
N ARG A 42 1.18 13.29 33.27
CA ARG A 42 -0.21 13.59 33.65
C ARG A 42 -1.19 12.80 32.78
N ASN A 43 -2.08 12.06 33.42
CA ASN A 43 -3.11 11.22 32.78
C ASN A 43 -2.58 10.09 31.88
N THR A 44 -1.32 9.68 32.00
CA THR A 44 -0.75 8.56 31.25
C THR A 44 -0.13 7.55 32.21
N PRO A 45 -0.75 6.36 32.41
CA PRO A 45 -0.15 5.29 33.20
C PRO A 45 1.21 4.87 32.66
N TYR A 46 2.09 4.37 33.53
CA TYR A 46 3.42 3.90 33.14
C TYR A 46 3.36 2.82 32.05
N ASP A 47 2.46 1.84 32.15
CA ASP A 47 2.30 0.79 31.12
C ASP A 47 1.97 1.35 29.74
N LYS A 48 1.19 2.44 29.69
CA LYS A 48 0.87 3.14 28.45
C LYS A 48 2.09 3.89 27.90
N PHE A 49 2.90 4.46 28.77
CA PHE A 49 4.19 5.05 28.38
C PHE A 49 5.13 3.97 27.83
N LEU A 50 5.24 2.84 28.52
CA LEU A 50 6.09 1.72 28.13
C LEU A 50 5.68 1.13 26.76
N ALA A 51 4.38 0.89 26.54
CA ALA A 51 3.86 0.46 25.24
C ALA A 51 4.08 1.51 24.14
N SER A 52 4.00 2.80 24.49
CA SER A 52 4.31 3.90 23.56
C SER A 52 5.80 3.97 23.23
N ALA A 53 6.68 3.70 24.20
CA ALA A 53 8.12 3.67 23.99
C ALA A 53 8.52 2.55 23.04
N LEU A 54 7.98 1.33 23.26
CA LEU A 54 8.16 0.20 22.35
C LEU A 54 7.70 0.55 20.94
N SER A 55 6.54 1.20 20.80
CA SER A 55 6.04 1.64 19.49
C SER A 55 6.99 2.59 18.78
N SER A 56 7.58 3.56 19.48
CA SER A 56 8.56 4.48 18.88
C SER A 56 9.85 3.76 18.49
N CYS A 57 10.40 2.90 19.36
CA CYS A 57 11.60 2.13 19.05
C CYS A 57 11.42 1.20 17.84
N VAL A 58 10.25 0.57 17.70
CA VAL A 58 9.90 -0.25 16.52
C VAL A 58 9.79 0.62 15.26
N GLN A 59 9.11 1.77 15.35
CA GLN A 59 8.92 2.67 14.21
C GLN A 59 10.25 3.17 13.64
N ASP A 60 11.25 3.40 14.51
CA ASP A 60 12.60 3.81 14.13
C ASP A 60 13.57 2.64 13.87
N GLY A 61 13.13 1.40 14.04
CA GLY A 61 13.91 0.20 13.74
C GLY A 61 15.05 -0.08 14.73
N ARG A 62 14.93 0.34 15.99
CA ARG A 62 15.96 0.19 17.03
C ARG A 62 15.88 -1.18 17.70
N ILE A 63 16.46 -2.20 17.07
CA ILE A 63 16.32 -3.62 17.47
C ILE A 63 16.80 -3.85 18.91
N ASP A 64 17.95 -3.27 19.31
CA ASP A 64 18.49 -3.46 20.66
C ASP A 64 17.60 -2.85 21.74
N LEU A 65 17.04 -1.66 21.48
CA LEU A 65 16.09 -1.01 22.38
C LEU A 65 14.77 -1.80 22.45
N VAL A 66 14.29 -2.32 21.32
CA VAL A 66 13.09 -3.18 21.26
C VAL A 66 13.32 -4.45 22.07
N GLY A 67 14.46 -5.11 21.91
CA GLY A 67 14.83 -6.31 22.69
C GLY A 67 14.84 -6.02 24.18
N HIS A 68 15.48 -4.92 24.61
CA HIS A 68 15.48 -4.50 26.01
C HIS A 68 14.07 -4.29 26.57
N LEU A 69 13.20 -3.59 25.83
CA LEU A 69 11.83 -3.32 26.26
C LEU A 69 10.97 -4.58 26.36
N LEU A 70 11.14 -5.54 25.46
CA LEU A 70 10.38 -6.79 25.45
C LEU A 70 10.87 -7.79 26.50
N GLU A 71 12.18 -7.94 26.64
CA GLU A 71 12.80 -8.97 27.48
C GLU A 71 12.92 -8.53 28.95
N GLN A 72 13.28 -7.27 29.21
CA GLN A 72 13.57 -6.78 30.56
C GLN A 72 12.38 -6.05 31.19
N GLU A 73 11.66 -5.24 30.40
CA GLU A 73 10.55 -4.42 30.91
C GLU A 73 9.16 -5.03 30.64
N SER A 74 9.08 -6.15 29.90
CA SER A 74 7.82 -6.81 29.54
C SER A 74 6.81 -5.86 28.86
N ALA A 75 7.31 -4.99 27.97
CA ALA A 75 6.51 -3.99 27.29
C ALA A 75 5.38 -4.62 26.45
N SER A 76 4.16 -4.09 26.61
CA SER A 76 3.00 -4.54 25.84
C SER A 76 3.08 -4.10 24.37
N MET A 77 2.80 -5.02 23.45
CA MET A 77 2.71 -4.77 22.00
C MET A 77 1.34 -4.24 21.54
N THR A 78 0.50 -3.76 22.46
CA THR A 78 -0.86 -3.27 22.15
C THR A 78 -0.89 -2.20 21.07
N PHE A 79 0.09 -1.31 21.03
CA PHE A 79 0.17 -0.22 20.04
C PHE A 79 0.94 -0.58 18.76
N LEU A 80 1.47 -1.80 18.63
CA LEU A 80 2.18 -2.23 17.43
C LEU A 80 1.20 -2.70 16.34
N SER A 81 0.73 -1.73 15.55
CA SER A 81 -0.03 -2.01 14.33
C SER A 81 0.90 -2.38 13.16
N PRO A 82 0.43 -3.14 12.15
CA PRO A 82 1.26 -3.49 10.99
C PRO A 82 1.92 -2.29 10.27
N PRO A 83 1.25 -1.13 10.07
CA PRO A 83 1.91 0.05 9.49
C PRO A 83 3.09 0.58 10.31
N ILE A 84 3.01 0.51 11.65
CA ILE A 84 4.12 0.92 12.52
C ILE A 84 5.31 -0.03 12.33
N VAL A 85 5.06 -1.34 12.38
CA VAL A 85 6.09 -2.37 12.17
C VAL A 85 6.73 -2.26 10.77
N TRP A 86 5.97 -1.84 9.76
CA TRP A 86 6.45 -1.72 8.39
C TRP A 86 7.34 -0.49 8.13
N THR A 87 7.34 0.53 9.00
CA THR A 87 7.98 1.83 8.71
C THR A 87 9.50 1.73 8.49
N LYS A 88 10.19 1.01 9.37
CA LYS A 88 11.62 0.67 9.25
C LYS A 88 11.78 -0.86 9.26
N PHE A 89 10.96 -1.51 8.44
CA PHE A 89 10.89 -2.95 8.37
C PHE A 89 12.26 -3.59 8.16
N SER A 90 12.55 -4.64 8.93
CA SER A 90 13.62 -5.58 8.67
C SER A 90 13.20 -6.95 9.17
N ILE A 91 13.73 -8.00 8.54
CA ILE A 91 13.48 -9.38 8.96
C ILE A 91 13.87 -9.60 10.44
N PRO A 92 15.06 -9.18 10.91
CA PRO A 92 15.44 -9.39 12.32
C PRO A 92 14.51 -8.69 13.32
N LEU A 93 14.01 -7.49 12.98
CA LEU A 93 13.04 -6.79 13.84
C LEU A 93 11.73 -7.58 13.93
N LEU A 94 11.21 -8.08 12.80
CA LEU A 94 9.97 -8.85 12.81
C LEU A 94 10.15 -10.21 13.49
N GLU A 95 11.28 -10.89 13.29
CA GLU A 95 11.61 -12.13 13.99
C GLU A 95 11.60 -11.95 15.51
N LEU A 96 12.20 -10.86 16.01
CA LEU A 96 12.16 -10.49 17.43
C LEU A 96 10.72 -10.29 17.92
N LEU A 97 9.90 -9.53 17.18
CA LEU A 97 8.50 -9.30 17.55
C LEU A 97 7.69 -10.60 17.58
N ILE A 98 7.84 -11.47 16.58
CA ILE A 98 7.17 -12.77 16.50
C ILE A 98 7.61 -13.68 17.64
N ALA A 99 8.90 -13.71 17.99
CA ALA A 99 9.42 -14.49 19.11
C ALA A 99 8.77 -14.09 20.45
N HIS A 100 8.36 -12.83 20.58
CA HIS A 100 7.63 -12.30 21.74
C HIS A 100 6.10 -12.35 21.59
N GLY A 101 5.58 -12.99 20.54
CA GLY A 101 4.14 -13.25 20.36
C GLY A 101 3.39 -12.19 19.54
N TRP A 102 4.07 -11.36 18.76
CA TRP A 102 3.40 -10.50 17.79
C TRP A 102 2.77 -11.35 16.68
N ASP A 103 1.45 -11.23 16.50
CA ASP A 103 0.71 -11.97 15.50
C ASP A 103 0.99 -11.42 14.09
N ILE A 104 1.65 -12.22 13.25
CA ILE A 104 1.96 -11.90 11.85
C ILE A 104 0.71 -11.63 11.00
N ASN A 105 -0.44 -12.17 11.41
CA ASN A 105 -1.72 -12.02 10.72
C ASN A 105 -2.58 -10.89 11.31
N ARG A 106 -2.06 -10.16 12.30
CA ARG A 106 -2.76 -9.00 12.88
C ARG A 106 -3.11 -8.00 11.79
N SER A 107 -4.37 -7.58 11.78
CA SER A 107 -4.83 -6.45 10.96
C SER A 107 -4.72 -5.14 11.75
N ALA A 108 -4.44 -4.04 11.06
CA ALA A 108 -4.62 -2.71 11.62
C ALA A 108 -6.09 -2.48 12.04
N GLU A 109 -6.32 -1.62 13.04
CA GLU A 109 -7.68 -1.23 13.40
C GLU A 109 -8.37 -0.53 12.22
N SER A 110 -9.69 -0.72 12.11
CA SER A 110 -10.50 -0.12 11.05
C SER A 110 -10.48 1.40 11.18
N GLY A 111 -9.93 2.08 10.19
CA GLY A 111 -9.86 3.54 10.13
C GLY A 111 -9.59 4.00 8.71
N ALA A 112 -9.98 5.25 8.41
CA ALA A 112 -9.95 5.80 7.05
C ALA A 112 -8.58 5.71 6.32
N ARG A 113 -7.49 5.56 7.08
CA ARG A 113 -6.12 5.49 6.56
C ARG A 113 -5.49 4.09 6.61
N THR A 114 -6.00 3.20 7.45
CA THR A 114 -5.35 1.92 7.79
C THR A 114 -6.01 0.72 7.10
N ARG A 115 -7.25 0.86 6.62
CA ARG A 115 -7.98 -0.12 5.79
C ARG A 115 -7.82 -1.60 6.20
N ARG A 116 -7.75 -1.87 7.50
CA ARG A 116 -7.47 -3.19 8.08
C ARG A 116 -6.27 -3.92 7.47
N GLN A 117 -5.28 -3.16 7.00
CA GLN A 117 -4.06 -3.71 6.38
C GLN A 117 -3.31 -4.59 7.36
N ARG A 118 -2.89 -5.75 6.88
CA ARG A 118 -1.93 -6.66 7.49
C ARG A 118 -0.54 -6.34 6.95
N ILE A 119 0.49 -6.92 7.58
CA ILE A 119 1.87 -6.68 7.15
C ILE A 119 2.14 -7.18 5.72
N ILE A 120 1.49 -8.27 5.30
CA ILE A 120 1.60 -8.81 3.95
C ILE A 120 1.03 -7.87 2.87
N ASP A 121 -0.02 -7.10 3.18
CA ASP A 121 -0.62 -6.15 2.23
C ASP A 121 0.34 -4.97 1.96
N LEU A 122 1.12 -4.58 2.98
CA LEU A 122 2.17 -3.55 2.88
C LEU A 122 3.38 -4.05 2.11
N ALA A 123 3.69 -5.35 2.23
CA ALA A 123 4.82 -6.02 1.60
C ALA A 123 4.62 -6.30 0.11
N CYS A 124 3.40 -6.25 -0.46
CA CYS A 124 3.12 -6.64 -1.85
C CYS A 124 4.01 -6.01 -2.94
N GLY A 125 4.72 -4.92 -2.65
CA GLY A 125 5.69 -4.30 -3.57
C GLY A 125 7.08 -4.94 -3.57
N ASP A 126 7.37 -5.83 -2.63
CA ASP A 126 8.66 -6.50 -2.45
C ASP A 126 8.48 -8.01 -2.41
N GLU A 127 8.94 -8.68 -3.47
CA GLU A 127 8.82 -10.13 -3.59
C GLU A 127 9.56 -10.89 -2.47
N THR A 128 10.71 -10.39 -2.04
CA THR A 128 11.54 -11.03 -1.01
C THR A 128 10.77 -11.06 0.31
N PHE A 129 10.21 -9.93 0.72
CA PHE A 129 9.45 -9.84 1.96
C PHE A 129 8.13 -10.60 1.88
N VAL A 130 7.42 -10.57 0.75
CA VAL A 130 6.20 -11.37 0.59
C VAL A 130 6.50 -12.86 0.76
N ARG A 131 7.54 -13.38 0.08
CA ARG A 131 7.91 -14.79 0.20
C ARG A 131 8.27 -15.16 1.63
N TRP A 132 9.11 -14.34 2.27
CA TRP A 132 9.50 -14.55 3.66
C TRP A 132 8.28 -14.57 4.58
N LEU A 133 7.39 -13.59 4.49
CA LEU A 133 6.19 -13.51 5.32
C LEU A 133 5.29 -14.75 5.17
N VAL A 134 5.03 -15.19 3.93
CA VAL A 134 4.19 -16.37 3.68
C VAL A 134 4.85 -17.63 4.22
N ASP A 135 6.17 -17.79 4.05
CA ASP A 135 6.90 -18.95 4.58
C ASP A 135 6.96 -18.96 6.12
N HIS A 136 6.69 -17.81 6.77
CA HIS A 136 6.57 -17.66 8.23
C HIS A 136 5.12 -17.56 8.72
N GLY A 137 4.16 -18.02 7.91
CA GLY A 137 2.77 -18.19 8.33
C GLY A 137 1.86 -16.97 8.14
N ALA A 138 2.30 -15.96 7.38
CA ALA A 138 1.38 -14.92 6.93
C ALA A 138 0.33 -15.53 5.97
N GLN A 139 -0.94 -15.35 6.32
CA GLN A 139 -2.09 -15.80 5.55
C GLN A 139 -2.21 -14.97 4.29
N VAL A 140 -2.37 -15.65 3.15
CA VAL A 140 -2.63 -14.96 1.88
C VAL A 140 -4.12 -14.64 1.70
N ASP A 141 -4.98 -15.32 2.47
CA ASP A 141 -6.42 -15.15 2.57
C ASP A 141 -6.80 -14.49 3.91
N GLY A 142 -7.14 -13.20 3.88
CA GLY A 142 -7.12 -12.35 5.07
C GLY A 142 -8.45 -11.97 5.71
N GLY A 143 -9.54 -12.70 5.46
CA GLY A 143 -10.88 -12.25 5.84
C GLY A 143 -11.48 -11.26 4.84
N GLU A 144 -11.13 -11.43 3.56
CA GLU A 144 -11.79 -10.76 2.43
C GLU A 144 -13.25 -11.24 2.39
N ASP A 145 -14.17 -10.45 2.93
CA ASP A 145 -15.60 -10.72 2.81
C ASP A 145 -15.99 -10.79 1.32
N GLU A 146 -16.96 -11.65 0.97
CA GLU A 146 -17.59 -11.64 -0.37
C GLU A 146 -18.26 -10.30 -0.70
N TYR A 147 -18.33 -9.39 0.28
CA TYR A 147 -19.27 -8.28 0.31
C TYR A 147 -18.77 -6.99 -0.34
N GLU A 148 -19.71 -6.42 -1.08
CA GLU A 148 -19.55 -5.44 -2.15
C GLU A 148 -19.59 -3.98 -1.67
N VAL A 149 -19.15 -3.63 -0.47
CA VAL A 149 -18.93 -2.21 -0.12
C VAL A 149 -17.61 -2.13 0.59
N TYR A 150 -16.58 -1.64 -0.10
CA TYR A 150 -15.30 -1.36 0.55
C TYR A 150 -14.83 -2.53 1.44
N PRO A 151 -14.69 -3.78 0.93
CA PRO A 151 -14.01 -4.80 1.72
C PRO A 151 -12.59 -4.30 1.95
N GLU A 152 -12.34 -3.85 3.17
CA GLU A 152 -11.05 -3.42 3.66
C GLU A 152 -10.54 -4.55 4.56
N PRO A 153 -9.44 -5.23 4.20
CA PRO A 153 -8.57 -4.94 3.05
C PRO A 153 -9.10 -5.50 1.72
N ALA A 154 -8.67 -4.88 0.61
CA ALA A 154 -8.92 -5.42 -0.73
C ALA A 154 -8.21 -6.76 -0.90
N PRO A 155 -8.70 -7.66 -1.78
CA PRO A 155 -8.05 -8.93 -1.99
C PRO A 155 -6.55 -8.81 -2.28
N LEU A 156 -5.76 -9.72 -1.73
CA LEU A 156 -4.30 -9.58 -1.77
C LEU A 156 -3.76 -9.53 -3.22
N LEU A 157 -4.40 -10.25 -4.15
CA LEU A 157 -4.06 -10.18 -5.58
C LEU A 157 -4.43 -8.85 -6.23
N GLU A 158 -5.48 -8.14 -5.79
CA GLU A 158 -5.74 -6.76 -6.25
C GLU A 158 -4.60 -5.84 -5.81
N THR A 159 -4.17 -5.93 -4.55
CA THR A 159 -3.05 -5.14 -4.03
C THR A 159 -1.75 -5.45 -4.76
N CYS A 160 -1.46 -6.73 -5.04
CA CYS A 160 -0.29 -7.14 -5.80
C CYS A 160 -0.33 -6.64 -7.26
N ALA A 161 -1.49 -6.71 -7.91
CA ALA A 161 -1.67 -6.23 -9.28
C ALA A 161 -1.41 -4.72 -9.41
N VAL A 162 -1.83 -3.92 -8.43
CA VAL A 162 -1.53 -2.47 -8.34
C VAL A 162 -0.02 -2.20 -8.26
N ARG A 163 0.75 -3.09 -7.60
CA ARG A 163 2.22 -2.96 -7.51
C ARG A 163 2.93 -3.38 -8.80
N GLY A 164 2.34 -4.27 -9.57
CA GLY A 164 2.83 -4.65 -10.90
C GLY A 164 3.90 -5.74 -10.90
N SER A 165 3.94 -6.62 -9.90
CA SER A 165 4.87 -7.77 -9.89
C SER A 165 4.14 -9.06 -10.29
N VAL A 166 4.34 -9.53 -11.53
CA VAL A 166 3.74 -10.79 -12.01
C VAL A 166 4.28 -12.00 -11.23
N SER A 167 5.57 -11.98 -10.87
CA SER A 167 6.19 -13.04 -10.07
C SER A 167 5.54 -13.17 -8.69
N THR A 168 5.42 -12.04 -7.97
CA THR A 168 4.75 -12.01 -6.66
C THR A 168 3.29 -12.43 -6.77
N PHE A 169 2.60 -11.98 -7.83
CA PHE A 169 1.20 -12.33 -8.08
C PHE A 169 1.01 -13.84 -8.26
N LEU A 170 1.80 -14.46 -9.14
CA LEU A 170 1.77 -15.90 -9.38
C LEU A 170 2.12 -16.69 -8.11
N PHE A 171 3.10 -16.24 -7.34
CA PHE A 171 3.46 -16.85 -6.07
C PHE A 171 2.28 -16.83 -5.08
N LEU A 172 1.65 -15.67 -4.88
CA LEU A 172 0.51 -15.51 -3.98
C LEU A 172 -0.70 -16.34 -4.46
N GLN A 173 -0.98 -16.33 -5.76
CA GLN A 173 -2.06 -17.11 -6.36
C GLN A 173 -1.84 -18.61 -6.13
N ALA A 174 -0.61 -19.11 -6.31
CA ALA A 174 -0.26 -20.50 -6.05
C ALA A 174 -0.40 -20.90 -4.57
N ARG A 175 -0.38 -19.94 -3.66
CA ARG A 175 -0.60 -20.14 -2.21
C ARG A 175 -2.07 -19.95 -1.80
N GLY A 176 -2.98 -19.71 -2.75
CA GLY A 176 -4.43 -19.62 -2.50
C GLY A 176 -4.98 -18.20 -2.37
N ALA A 177 -4.19 -17.16 -2.67
CA ALA A 177 -4.70 -15.78 -2.69
C ALA A 177 -5.84 -15.64 -3.71
N ARG A 178 -6.95 -15.01 -3.31
CA ARG A 178 -8.14 -14.89 -4.15
C ARG A 178 -7.99 -13.77 -5.16
N LEU A 179 -8.55 -13.99 -6.35
CA LEU A 179 -8.62 -13.00 -7.39
C LEU A 179 -9.84 -12.10 -7.16
N GLY A 180 -9.61 -10.81 -6.91
CA GLY A 180 -10.69 -9.85 -6.67
C GLY A 180 -11.34 -9.36 -7.97
N LYS A 181 -12.63 -8.99 -7.90
CA LYS A 181 -13.41 -8.49 -9.05
C LYS A 181 -12.78 -7.26 -9.71
N ARG A 182 -12.04 -6.43 -8.96
CA ARG A 182 -11.43 -5.18 -9.44
C ARG A 182 -9.94 -5.30 -9.72
N THR A 183 -9.41 -6.53 -9.83
CA THR A 183 -7.99 -6.76 -10.06
C THR A 183 -7.50 -6.02 -11.31
N LEU A 184 -8.21 -6.17 -12.44
CA LEU A 184 -7.86 -5.47 -13.68
C LEU A 184 -8.12 -3.96 -13.59
N HIS A 185 -9.23 -3.55 -12.98
CA HIS A 185 -9.62 -2.14 -12.81
C HIS A 185 -8.55 -1.33 -12.07
N ARG A 186 -8.13 -1.82 -10.89
CA ARG A 186 -7.13 -1.15 -10.05
C ARG A 186 -5.74 -1.19 -10.67
N ALA A 187 -5.37 -2.29 -11.35
CA ALA A 187 -4.13 -2.37 -12.10
C ALA A 187 -4.10 -1.34 -13.24
N ALA A 188 -5.19 -1.21 -14.00
CA ALA A 188 -5.29 -0.27 -15.12
C ALA A 188 -5.27 1.18 -14.64
N GLU A 189 -6.01 1.50 -13.57
CA GLU A 189 -5.99 2.80 -12.91
C GLU A 189 -4.58 3.21 -12.50
N GLU A 190 -3.85 2.32 -11.83
CA GLU A 190 -2.53 2.63 -11.29
C GLU A 190 -1.44 2.63 -12.38
N ALA A 191 -1.59 1.82 -13.43
CA ALA A 191 -0.76 1.89 -14.64
C ALA A 191 -0.94 3.24 -15.34
N ALA A 192 -2.17 3.71 -15.49
CA ALA A 192 -2.49 5.02 -16.06
C ALA A 192 -1.90 6.16 -15.22
N ALA A 193 -2.03 6.09 -13.90
CA ALA A 193 -1.40 7.04 -12.98
C ALA A 193 0.14 7.05 -13.11
N ALA A 194 0.77 5.89 -13.34
CA ALA A 194 2.22 5.74 -13.54
C ALA A 194 2.74 6.28 -14.87
N ARG A 195 1.85 6.56 -15.83
CA ARG A 195 2.21 6.73 -17.25
C ARG A 195 2.86 5.47 -17.83
N ALA A 196 2.37 4.30 -17.41
CA ALA A 196 2.76 3.05 -18.03
C ALA A 196 2.16 2.95 -19.43
N ASP A 197 2.87 2.29 -20.33
CA ASP A 197 2.47 2.02 -21.71
C ASP A 197 2.61 0.51 -21.94
N PRO A 198 1.50 -0.25 -21.96
CA PRO A 198 1.55 -1.69 -22.18
C PRO A 198 1.94 -2.11 -23.60
N SER A 199 1.88 -1.17 -24.56
CA SER A 199 2.18 -1.42 -25.98
C SER A 199 3.69 -1.40 -26.29
N ILE A 200 4.52 -0.95 -25.34
CA ILE A 200 5.97 -0.90 -25.53
C ILE A 200 6.72 -1.85 -24.58
N THR A 201 7.96 -2.14 -24.96
CA THR A 201 8.98 -2.70 -24.08
C THR A 201 9.84 -1.56 -23.56
N TYR A 202 9.97 -1.45 -22.24
CA TYR A 202 10.89 -0.50 -21.64
C TYR A 202 12.32 -1.02 -21.79
N ASP A 203 13.21 -0.18 -22.33
CA ASP A 203 14.63 -0.50 -22.35
C ASP A 203 15.24 -0.11 -21.00
N SER A 204 15.51 -1.10 -20.15
CA SER A 204 16.15 -0.89 -18.86
C SER A 204 17.62 -0.48 -18.98
N ALA A 205 18.25 -0.63 -20.15
CA ALA A 205 19.64 -0.26 -20.38
C ALA A 205 19.83 1.23 -20.71
N SER A 206 18.75 2.01 -20.91
CA SER A 206 18.86 3.43 -21.28
C SER A 206 19.02 4.39 -20.08
N VAL A 207 19.11 3.88 -18.85
CA VAL A 207 19.14 4.66 -17.59
C VAL A 207 20.50 4.65 -16.88
N GLU A 208 21.59 4.29 -17.57
CA GLU A 208 22.92 4.11 -16.96
C GLU A 208 23.58 5.36 -16.34
N SER A 209 22.94 6.54 -16.42
CA SER A 209 23.51 7.79 -15.91
C SER A 209 22.70 8.46 -14.78
N ASP A 210 21.91 7.72 -14.00
CA ASP A 210 21.14 8.28 -12.88
C ASP A 210 21.88 8.14 -11.53
N PRO A 211 22.47 9.21 -10.96
CA PRO A 211 23.20 9.15 -9.70
C PRO A 211 22.32 8.75 -8.50
N ASN A 212 21.01 8.94 -8.60
CA ASN A 212 20.05 8.72 -7.52
C ASN A 212 19.14 7.49 -7.76
N GLY A 213 19.23 6.85 -8.93
CA GLY A 213 18.44 5.67 -9.33
C GLY A 213 16.91 5.89 -9.40
N ALA A 214 16.44 7.13 -9.31
CA ALA A 214 15.02 7.49 -9.28
C ALA A 214 14.32 7.26 -10.63
N GLU A 215 14.96 7.62 -11.74
CA GLU A 215 14.44 7.40 -13.09
C GLU A 215 14.45 5.90 -13.43
N ALA A 216 15.52 5.20 -13.08
CA ALA A 216 15.59 3.74 -13.23
C ALA A 216 14.47 3.03 -12.44
N ALA A 217 14.20 3.47 -11.21
CA ALA A 217 13.10 2.95 -10.40
C ALA A 217 11.72 3.27 -11.00
N LEU A 218 11.55 4.46 -11.60
CA LEU A 218 10.31 4.85 -12.28
C LEU A 218 10.06 4.03 -13.54
N VAL A 219 11.10 3.82 -14.36
CA VAL A 219 11.06 2.96 -15.55
C VAL A 219 10.69 1.52 -15.16
N LYS A 220 11.36 0.95 -14.14
CA LYS A 220 11.03 -0.39 -13.61
C LYS A 220 9.57 -0.48 -13.14
N ARG A 221 9.07 0.55 -12.46
CA ARG A 221 7.67 0.62 -12.00
C ARG A 221 6.68 0.64 -13.17
N ARG A 222 6.95 1.44 -14.20
CA ARG A 222 6.12 1.49 -15.41
C ARG A 222 6.13 0.14 -16.13
N GLN A 223 7.31 -0.45 -16.27
CA GLN A 223 7.49 -1.75 -16.88
C GLN A 223 6.69 -2.85 -16.16
N GLY A 224 6.82 -2.96 -14.84
CA GLY A 224 6.07 -3.94 -14.05
C GLY A 224 4.55 -3.77 -14.18
N ARG A 225 4.05 -2.53 -14.20
CA ARG A 225 2.62 -2.25 -14.40
C ARG A 225 2.14 -2.62 -15.81
N SER A 226 2.94 -2.34 -16.84
CA SER A 226 2.68 -2.78 -18.21
C SER A 226 2.67 -4.31 -18.34
N GLU A 227 3.65 -4.99 -17.74
CA GLU A 227 3.74 -6.45 -17.72
C GLU A 227 2.56 -7.09 -16.98
N MET A 228 2.14 -6.50 -15.85
CA MET A 228 0.96 -6.93 -15.12
C MET A 228 -0.30 -6.81 -15.96
N LEU A 229 -0.53 -5.68 -16.64
CA LEU A 229 -1.70 -5.52 -17.50
C LEU A 229 -1.73 -6.55 -18.64
N ARG A 230 -0.60 -6.75 -19.33
CA ARG A 230 -0.49 -7.81 -20.35
C ARG A 230 -0.80 -9.18 -19.75
N PHE A 231 -0.22 -9.51 -18.59
CA PHE A 231 -0.48 -10.79 -17.94
C PHE A 231 -1.97 -10.98 -17.58
N LEU A 232 -2.62 -9.98 -16.99
CA LEU A 232 -4.04 -10.07 -16.60
C LEU A 232 -4.98 -10.25 -17.80
N VAL A 233 -4.75 -9.54 -18.90
CA VAL A 233 -5.64 -9.58 -20.09
C VAL A 233 -5.25 -10.71 -21.05
N GLU A 234 -3.97 -10.88 -21.33
CA GLU A 234 -3.48 -11.79 -22.36
C GLU A 234 -3.24 -13.21 -21.83
N ASN A 235 -2.88 -13.38 -20.56
CA ASN A 235 -2.58 -14.69 -19.99
C ASN A 235 -3.73 -15.20 -19.11
N LEU A 236 -4.19 -14.39 -18.15
CA LEU A 236 -5.32 -14.77 -17.30
C LEU A 236 -6.68 -14.63 -17.98
N LYS A 237 -6.75 -13.94 -19.13
CA LYS A 237 -7.97 -13.73 -19.91
C LYS A 237 -9.10 -13.12 -19.09
N LEU A 238 -8.76 -12.18 -18.20
CA LEU A 238 -9.78 -11.41 -17.50
C LEU A 238 -10.65 -10.65 -18.50
N ASP A 239 -11.96 -10.64 -18.24
CA ASP A 239 -12.89 -9.89 -19.06
C ASP A 239 -12.58 -8.40 -18.98
N ILE A 240 -12.14 -7.85 -20.11
CA ILE A 240 -11.72 -6.46 -20.26
C ILE A 240 -12.89 -5.48 -20.09
N ASN A 241 -14.13 -5.97 -20.19
CA ASN A 241 -15.37 -5.21 -20.09
C ASN A 241 -16.12 -5.50 -18.78
N ALA A 242 -15.54 -6.27 -17.86
CA ALA A 242 -16.17 -6.60 -16.60
C ALA A 242 -16.52 -5.34 -15.79
N MET A 243 -17.73 -5.30 -15.26
CA MET A 243 -18.15 -4.29 -14.31
C MET A 243 -17.48 -4.53 -12.95
N ASP A 244 -17.05 -3.46 -12.30
CA ASP A 244 -16.52 -3.51 -10.92
C ASP A 244 -17.61 -3.87 -9.89
N THR A 245 -18.85 -3.46 -10.14
CA THR A 245 -20.05 -3.71 -9.35
C THR A 245 -21.30 -3.65 -10.21
N GLU A 246 -22.33 -4.42 -9.85
CA GLU A 246 -23.65 -4.41 -10.50
C GLU A 246 -24.62 -3.38 -9.92
N VAL A 247 -24.25 -2.73 -8.81
CA VAL A 247 -25.05 -1.69 -8.17
C VAL A 247 -24.24 -0.43 -7.96
N GLN A 248 -24.92 0.71 -7.91
CA GLN A 248 -24.29 2.02 -7.71
C GLN A 248 -23.59 2.10 -6.35
N ARG A 249 -22.30 2.46 -6.38
CA ARG A 249 -21.45 2.53 -5.19
C ARG A 249 -20.45 3.68 -5.29
N PRO A 250 -20.12 4.35 -4.17
CA PRO A 250 -19.04 5.33 -4.15
C PRO A 250 -17.71 4.70 -4.56
N PHE A 251 -16.87 5.46 -5.28
CA PHE A 251 -15.52 5.05 -5.71
C PHE A 251 -15.49 3.78 -6.59
N HIS A 252 -16.59 3.56 -7.32
CA HIS A 252 -16.75 2.54 -8.34
C HIS A 252 -17.09 3.25 -9.65
N TRP A 253 -16.36 2.92 -10.72
CA TRP A 253 -16.41 3.65 -11.98
C TRP A 253 -16.98 2.82 -13.13
N GLY A 254 -17.15 1.51 -12.96
CA GLY A 254 -17.62 0.59 -13.98
C GLY A 254 -16.50 -0.29 -14.53
N THR A 255 -16.27 -0.25 -15.84
CA THR A 255 -15.27 -1.10 -16.51
C THR A 255 -13.82 -0.64 -16.21
N PRO A 256 -12.79 -1.46 -16.50
CA PRO A 256 -11.40 -1.04 -16.40
C PRO A 256 -11.09 0.24 -17.19
N LEU A 257 -11.75 0.44 -18.34
CA LEU A 257 -11.60 1.65 -19.14
C LEU A 257 -12.15 2.91 -18.42
N CYS A 258 -13.27 2.78 -17.68
CA CYS A 258 -13.77 3.86 -16.83
C CYS A 258 -12.80 4.23 -15.70
N TYR A 259 -12.10 3.24 -15.12
CA TYR A 259 -11.06 3.52 -14.12
C TYR A 259 -9.89 4.31 -14.70
N VAL A 260 -9.42 3.95 -15.90
CA VAL A 260 -8.40 4.69 -16.64
C VAL A 260 -8.85 6.12 -16.95
N ALA A 261 -10.13 6.31 -17.28
CA ALA A 261 -10.71 7.62 -17.56
C ALA A 261 -10.66 8.61 -16.39
N THR A 262 -10.47 8.13 -15.14
CA THR A 262 -10.27 9.00 -13.97
C THR A 262 -8.84 9.57 -13.87
N LYS A 263 -7.93 9.20 -14.78
CA LYS A 263 -6.50 9.55 -14.70
C LYS A 263 -6.06 10.38 -15.92
N PRO A 264 -5.48 11.58 -15.71
CA PRO A 264 -5.14 12.48 -16.81
C PRO A 264 -4.01 11.97 -17.71
N ASN A 265 -3.20 11.00 -17.24
CA ASN A 265 -2.11 10.42 -18.03
C ASN A 265 -2.43 9.01 -18.57
N GLY A 266 -3.71 8.61 -18.60
CA GLY A 266 -4.11 7.26 -18.97
C GLY A 266 -4.13 6.95 -20.47
N GLU A 267 -3.70 7.87 -21.35
CA GLU A 267 -3.88 7.75 -22.82
C GLU A 267 -3.32 6.43 -23.37
N ALA A 268 -2.10 6.07 -22.97
CA ALA A 268 -1.43 4.85 -23.44
C ALA A 268 -2.17 3.59 -22.98
N VAL A 269 -2.54 3.54 -21.69
CA VAL A 269 -3.30 2.40 -21.14
C VAL A 269 -4.70 2.31 -21.75
N GLY A 270 -5.39 3.44 -21.90
CA GLY A 270 -6.72 3.51 -22.49
C GLY A 270 -6.71 3.05 -23.95
N LYS A 271 -5.74 3.53 -24.74
CA LYS A 271 -5.55 3.09 -26.13
C LYS A 271 -5.28 1.60 -26.20
N TRP A 272 -4.39 1.08 -25.35
CA TRP A 272 -4.10 -0.35 -25.31
C TRP A 272 -5.34 -1.17 -24.92
N LEU A 273 -6.13 -0.74 -23.93
CA LEU A 273 -7.38 -1.44 -23.56
C LEU A 273 -8.37 -1.48 -24.73
N LEU A 274 -8.53 -0.38 -25.46
CA LEU A 274 -9.37 -0.30 -26.66
C LEU A 274 -8.88 -1.27 -27.75
N GLU A 275 -7.58 -1.30 -28.02
CA GLU A 275 -6.95 -2.26 -28.95
C GLU A 275 -7.14 -3.73 -28.52
N LYS A 276 -7.30 -3.99 -27.22
CA LYS A 276 -7.61 -5.31 -26.66
C LYS A 276 -9.10 -5.62 -26.57
N GLY A 277 -9.97 -4.74 -27.07
CA GLY A 277 -11.42 -4.98 -27.16
C GLY A 277 -12.24 -4.40 -26.00
N ALA A 278 -11.71 -3.43 -25.25
CA ALA A 278 -12.53 -2.64 -24.34
C ALA A 278 -13.59 -1.87 -25.14
N ASP A 279 -14.85 -1.97 -24.72
CA ASP A 279 -15.97 -1.27 -25.34
C ASP A 279 -16.21 0.07 -24.62
N PRO A 280 -15.93 1.22 -25.28
CA PRO A 280 -16.10 2.54 -24.68
C PRO A 280 -17.56 2.97 -24.53
N SER A 281 -18.53 2.19 -25.03
CA SER A 281 -19.96 2.48 -24.95
C SER A 281 -20.64 1.86 -23.73
N ILE A 282 -19.96 0.94 -23.03
CA ILE A 282 -20.48 0.32 -21.81
C ILE A 282 -20.67 1.40 -20.74
N LYS A 283 -21.89 1.45 -20.22
CA LYS A 283 -22.28 2.38 -19.16
C LYS A 283 -22.15 1.71 -17.81
N ASN A 284 -21.62 2.47 -16.85
CA ASN A 284 -21.61 2.06 -15.47
C ASN A 284 -23.02 2.11 -14.85
N THR A 285 -23.13 1.76 -13.58
CA THR A 285 -24.40 1.74 -12.83
C THR A 285 -25.08 3.10 -12.69
N GLU A 286 -24.37 4.20 -12.96
CA GLU A 286 -24.89 5.56 -12.99
C GLU A 286 -25.29 6.02 -14.40
N GLY A 287 -25.14 5.15 -15.40
CA GLY A 287 -25.41 5.46 -16.81
C GLY A 287 -24.27 6.21 -17.50
N ALA A 288 -23.11 6.36 -16.85
CA ALA A 288 -21.92 7.03 -17.40
C ALA A 288 -21.02 6.03 -18.13
N ASP A 289 -20.63 6.35 -19.36
CA ASP A 289 -19.58 5.62 -20.10
C ASP A 289 -18.19 6.20 -19.79
N ALA A 290 -17.14 5.59 -20.35
CA ALA A 290 -15.77 6.06 -20.09
C ALA A 290 -15.52 7.51 -20.53
N GLU A 291 -16.22 8.01 -21.57
CA GLU A 291 -16.09 9.39 -22.02
C GLU A 291 -16.71 10.37 -21.03
N TYR A 292 -17.89 10.04 -20.49
CA TYR A 292 -18.51 10.81 -19.43
C TYR A 292 -17.61 10.87 -18.20
N VAL A 293 -17.09 9.72 -17.74
CA VAL A 293 -16.19 9.65 -16.57
C VAL A 293 -14.94 10.51 -16.81
N ALA A 294 -14.35 10.48 -18.01
CA ALA A 294 -13.20 11.30 -18.34
C ALA A 294 -13.51 12.81 -18.29
N LYS A 295 -14.69 13.24 -18.74
CA LYS A 295 -15.12 14.65 -18.65
C LYS A 295 -15.32 15.09 -17.21
N ASP A 296 -15.96 14.25 -16.39
CA ASP A 296 -16.21 14.54 -14.97
C ASP A 296 -14.91 14.69 -14.16
N HIS A 297 -13.83 14.04 -14.62
CA HIS A 297 -12.50 14.10 -14.01
C HIS A 297 -11.51 15.02 -14.75
N ASP A 298 -11.98 15.90 -15.64
CA ASP A 298 -11.15 16.84 -16.43
C ASP A 298 -9.97 16.16 -17.18
N CYS A 299 -10.20 14.94 -17.67
CA CYS A 299 -9.21 14.13 -18.40
C CYS A 299 -9.33 14.32 -19.92
N ASP A 300 -9.15 15.54 -20.41
CA ASP A 300 -9.36 15.97 -21.81
C ASP A 300 -8.70 15.07 -22.86
N LYS A 301 -7.49 14.62 -22.54
CA LYS A 301 -6.69 13.70 -23.33
C LYS A 301 -7.36 12.35 -23.58
N ILE A 302 -7.99 11.80 -22.54
CA ILE A 302 -8.79 10.57 -22.64
C ILE A 302 -10.08 10.84 -23.41
N VAL A 303 -10.72 11.98 -23.20
CA VAL A 303 -11.92 12.39 -23.96
C VAL A 303 -11.62 12.44 -25.46
N ALA A 304 -10.50 13.04 -25.86
CA ALA A 304 -10.07 13.09 -27.25
C ALA A 304 -9.84 11.68 -27.81
N LEU A 305 -9.06 10.84 -27.11
CA LEU A 305 -8.82 9.44 -27.48
C LEU A 305 -10.12 8.66 -27.70
N LEU A 306 -11.09 8.77 -26.79
CA LEU A 306 -12.35 8.03 -26.88
C LEU A 306 -13.24 8.53 -28.02
N LYS A 307 -13.26 9.83 -28.30
CA LYS A 307 -13.99 10.40 -29.45
C LYS A 307 -13.39 9.95 -30.77
N ASP A 308 -12.06 10.01 -30.89
CA ASP A 308 -11.35 9.56 -32.08
C ASP A 308 -11.59 8.07 -32.32
N TRP A 309 -11.53 7.26 -31.25
CA TRP A 309 -11.84 5.83 -31.33
C TRP A 309 -13.27 5.56 -31.78
N LYS A 310 -14.27 6.24 -31.18
CA LYS A 310 -15.68 6.09 -31.54
C LYS A 310 -15.92 6.45 -33.01
N THR A 311 -15.37 7.56 -33.47
CA THR A 311 -15.46 8.02 -34.87
C THR A 311 -14.82 7.01 -35.83
N ALA A 312 -13.62 6.51 -35.50
CA ALA A 312 -12.89 5.56 -36.35
C ALA A 312 -13.61 4.21 -36.50
N HIS A 313 -14.48 3.84 -35.55
CA HIS A 313 -15.17 2.55 -35.52
C HIS A 313 -16.69 2.66 -35.70
N GLY A 314 -17.23 3.85 -36.01
CA GLY A 314 -18.66 4.08 -36.23
C GLY A 314 -19.52 3.86 -34.99
N LEU A 315 -18.98 4.15 -33.80
CA LEU A 315 -19.66 4.03 -32.50
C LEU A 315 -20.17 5.39 -31.98
N ASP A 316 -19.92 6.46 -32.72
CA ASP A 316 -20.61 7.73 -32.56
C ASP A 316 -22.09 7.50 -32.91
N GLY A 317 -22.98 7.71 -31.94
CA GLY A 317 -24.43 7.47 -32.04
C GLY A 317 -25.18 8.36 -33.04
N GLY A 318 -24.60 8.58 -34.22
CA GLY A 318 -25.19 9.24 -35.36
C GLY A 318 -26.21 8.34 -36.04
N LYS A 319 -27.45 8.85 -36.10
CA LYS A 319 -28.50 8.42 -37.00
C LYS A 319 -28.08 8.53 -38.47
#